data_AF-A0A4Q5WE67-F1
#
_entry.id   AF-A0A4Q5WE67-F1
#
_cell.length_a   1.000
_cell.length_b   1.000
_cell.length_c   1.000
_cell.angle_alpha   90.00
_cell.angle_beta   90.00
_cell.angle_gamma   90.00
#
_symmetry.space_group_name_H-M   'P 1'
#
loop_
_entity.id
_entity.type
_entity.pdbx_description
1 polymer ?
#
loop_
_entity_poly.entity_id
_entity_poly.type
_entity_poly.pdbx_seq_one_letter_code
_entity_poly.pdbx_strand_id
1 'polypeptide(L)'
;PSHVVDAFIGAEDRRFREHTGVDMWAIVRAFLANARAGRTVEGASTITQQLVKNLFLTPDQTLKRKAQEARLAGDLERLLTKDEILDLYLNRIYLGAGAYGLDAAARTYFGKAPADLTLAESAMLASFPKAPTRFANQVQTSRAKERQHYVLNQMVEAGFISQPQADEALAQELVFAKDEKDSFTGHALDYAIERVHEVLPNPPPDMIIKLSLDLELQQASQKAIENGLATMGKDRRASEGAALLIDVNGAIRAMVGGRNYLKSQFNRATQARRQPGSAFKMFVYAAALEDGMTPGTVRFDMPITIGTWRPRNYGGEYRGPVTLSEALAASLNTVAAQIGNEIGVDKVTALAREFGVRSVLHNYPSITLGSDEVTLMDMTTGFGVLAKGGLQMSPYIIEEIRNSKGDLLYSNPTVTSPRIYPENLAADMNSMLSRVV
;
A
#
# COMPACT_ATOMS: atom_id res chain seq x y z
N PRO A 1 -9.60 -1.35 27.50
CA PRO A 1 -10.46 -1.01 28.67
C PRO A 1 -11.56 -2.06 28.85
N SER A 2 -11.99 -2.34 30.08
CA SER A 2 -13.01 -3.39 30.35
C SER A 2 -14.34 -3.06 29.66
N HIS A 3 -14.78 -1.80 29.69
CA HIS A 3 -16.04 -1.38 29.09
C HIS A 3 -16.16 -1.67 27.59
N VAL A 4 -15.02 -1.71 26.87
CA VAL A 4 -15.01 -2.06 25.44
C VAL A 4 -15.34 -3.54 25.28
N VAL A 5 -14.64 -4.38 26.02
CA VAL A 5 -14.83 -5.84 26.03
C VAL A 5 -16.24 -6.19 26.50
N ASP A 6 -16.67 -5.59 27.60
CA ASP A 6 -17.98 -5.82 28.22
C ASP A 6 -19.13 -5.42 27.29
N ALA A 7 -18.93 -4.45 26.39
CA ALA A 7 -19.92 -4.11 25.37
C ALA A 7 -20.15 -5.24 24.38
N PHE A 8 -19.08 -5.91 23.91
CA PHE A 8 -19.20 -7.06 23.01
C PHE A 8 -19.77 -8.29 23.72
N ILE A 9 -19.33 -8.55 24.97
CA ILE A 9 -19.90 -9.64 25.78
C ILE A 9 -21.39 -9.39 26.02
N GLY A 10 -21.78 -8.19 26.46
CA GLY A 10 -23.17 -7.84 26.72
C GLY A 10 -24.05 -7.94 25.47
N ALA A 11 -23.56 -7.46 24.33
CA ALA A 11 -24.30 -7.46 23.07
C ALA A 11 -24.51 -8.86 22.48
N GLU A 12 -23.48 -9.72 22.52
CA GLU A 12 -23.45 -10.96 21.75
C GLU A 12 -23.62 -12.21 22.61
N ASP A 13 -23.09 -12.23 23.84
CA ASP A 13 -23.06 -13.43 24.69
C ASP A 13 -22.89 -13.07 26.19
N ARG A 14 -23.98 -12.61 26.81
CA ARG A 14 -23.96 -12.07 28.19
C ARG A 14 -23.37 -13.03 29.23
N ARG A 15 -23.53 -14.34 29.02
CA ARG A 15 -23.06 -15.40 29.92
C ARG A 15 -21.83 -16.08 29.37
N PHE A 16 -21.07 -15.41 28.50
CA PHE A 16 -19.87 -15.94 27.84
C PHE A 16 -18.93 -16.65 28.81
N ARG A 17 -18.77 -16.12 30.03
CA ARG A 17 -17.88 -16.69 31.05
C ARG A 17 -18.46 -17.88 31.82
N GLU A 18 -19.75 -18.18 31.67
CA GLU A 18 -20.49 -19.16 32.48
C GLU A 18 -20.79 -20.47 31.74
N HIS A 19 -20.68 -20.50 30.40
CA HIS A 19 -20.99 -21.67 29.59
C HIS A 19 -19.76 -22.22 28.85
N THR A 20 -19.89 -23.42 28.27
CA THR A 20 -18.84 -24.06 27.49
C THR A 20 -19.28 -24.31 26.05
N GLY A 21 -18.76 -23.52 25.12
CA GLY A 21 -18.98 -23.57 23.67
C GLY A 21 -20.37 -23.10 23.23
N VAL A 22 -21.42 -23.62 23.85
CA VAL A 22 -22.82 -23.32 23.55
C VAL A 22 -23.57 -22.94 24.82
N ASP A 23 -24.33 -21.85 24.74
CA ASP A 23 -25.22 -21.44 25.81
C ASP A 23 -26.60 -22.12 25.67
N MET A 24 -26.80 -23.20 26.43
CA MET A 24 -28.09 -23.92 26.47
C MET A 24 -29.24 -23.06 26.98
N TRP A 25 -29.00 -22.16 27.93
CA TRP A 25 -30.05 -21.27 28.43
C TRP A 25 -30.40 -20.19 27.42
N ALA A 26 -29.43 -19.66 26.68
CA ALA A 26 -29.67 -18.72 25.59
C ALA A 26 -30.48 -19.37 24.46
N ILE A 27 -30.23 -20.65 24.16
CA ILE A 27 -31.04 -21.42 23.19
C ILE A 27 -32.50 -21.52 23.65
N VAL A 28 -32.73 -21.98 24.88
CA VAL A 28 -34.09 -22.14 25.42
C VAL A 28 -34.82 -20.80 25.49
N ARG A 29 -34.13 -19.75 25.95
CA ARG A 29 -34.66 -18.38 26.03
C ARG A 29 -35.02 -17.82 24.66
N ALA A 30 -34.11 -17.93 23.68
CA ALA A 30 -34.36 -17.46 22.32
C ALA A 30 -35.50 -18.26 21.66
N PHE A 31 -35.59 -19.57 21.91
CA PHE A 31 -36.71 -20.39 21.43
C PHE A 31 -38.06 -19.90 21.97
N LEU A 32 -38.17 -19.69 23.29
CA LEU A 32 -39.40 -19.17 23.92
C LEU A 32 -39.76 -17.77 23.42
N ALA A 33 -38.78 -16.88 23.28
CA ALA A 33 -38.99 -15.52 22.77
C ALA A 33 -39.46 -15.53 21.30
N ASN A 34 -38.82 -16.32 20.44
CA ASN A 34 -39.16 -16.42 19.02
C ASN A 34 -40.53 -17.10 18.81
N ALA A 35 -40.87 -18.10 19.62
CA ALA A 35 -42.18 -18.76 19.60
C ALA A 35 -43.32 -17.80 19.97
N ARG A 36 -43.11 -16.93 20.96
CA ARG A 36 -44.09 -15.88 21.32
C ARG A 36 -44.23 -14.79 20.25
N ALA A 37 -43.13 -14.44 19.59
CA ALA A 37 -43.10 -13.35 18.63
C ALA A 37 -43.49 -13.75 17.19
N GLY A 38 -43.57 -15.06 16.89
CA GLY A 38 -43.86 -15.59 15.55
C GLY A 38 -42.78 -15.30 14.49
N ARG A 39 -41.63 -14.76 14.90
CA ARG A 39 -40.49 -14.41 14.06
C ARG A 39 -39.20 -14.46 14.88
N THR A 40 -38.05 -14.54 14.22
CA THR A 40 -36.75 -14.49 14.91
C THR A 40 -36.47 -13.08 15.43
N VAL A 41 -36.53 -12.92 16.74
CA VAL A 41 -36.25 -11.66 17.46
C VAL A 41 -34.90 -11.74 18.18
N GLU A 42 -34.59 -12.89 18.78
CA GLU A 42 -33.33 -13.14 19.48
C GLU A 42 -32.50 -14.28 18.89
N GLY A 43 -31.18 -14.10 18.95
CA GLY A 43 -30.20 -15.12 18.59
C GLY A 43 -29.69 -15.86 19.83
N ALA A 44 -29.26 -17.10 19.63
CA ALA A 44 -28.67 -17.95 20.68
C ALA A 44 -27.21 -18.32 20.40
N SER A 45 -26.55 -17.63 19.46
CA SER A 45 -25.17 -17.98 19.09
C SER A 45 -24.18 -17.33 20.04
N THR A 46 -23.22 -18.12 20.52
CA THR A 46 -22.15 -17.67 21.43
C THR A 46 -21.02 -16.97 20.68
N ILE A 47 -20.19 -16.20 21.37
CA ILE A 47 -18.98 -15.58 20.77
C ILE A 47 -18.08 -16.66 20.14
N THR A 48 -17.87 -17.78 20.83
CA THR A 48 -17.06 -18.90 20.35
C THR A 48 -17.63 -19.52 19.06
N GLN A 49 -18.95 -19.69 18.98
CA GLN A 49 -19.59 -20.15 17.74
C GLN A 49 -19.40 -19.16 16.59
N GLN A 50 -19.47 -17.85 16.87
CA GLN A 50 -19.23 -16.82 15.86
C GLN A 50 -17.78 -16.83 15.37
N LEU A 51 -16.81 -17.00 16.28
CA LEU A 51 -15.40 -17.14 15.94
C LEU A 51 -15.16 -18.34 15.03
N VAL A 52 -15.65 -19.52 15.41
CA VAL A 52 -15.53 -20.75 14.61
C VAL A 52 -16.15 -20.59 13.22
N LYS A 53 -17.35 -20.01 13.17
CA LYS A 53 -18.05 -19.74 11.91
C LYS A 53 -17.20 -18.88 10.96
N ASN A 54 -16.49 -17.89 11.49
CA ASN A 54 -15.68 -16.97 10.70
C ASN A 54 -14.29 -17.56 10.34
N LEU A 55 -13.74 -18.46 11.14
CA LEU A 55 -12.40 -19.03 10.93
C LEU A 55 -12.38 -20.31 10.07
N PHE A 56 -13.38 -21.19 10.19
CA PHE A 56 -13.25 -22.57 9.70
C PHE A 56 -14.34 -23.03 8.73
N LEU A 57 -15.46 -22.31 8.60
CA LEU A 57 -16.64 -22.83 7.93
C LEU A 57 -17.09 -21.94 6.77
N THR A 58 -17.57 -22.58 5.70
CA THR A 58 -18.16 -21.89 4.55
C THR A 58 -19.51 -21.23 4.92
N PRO A 59 -19.99 -20.25 4.15
CA PRO A 59 -21.19 -19.46 4.46
C PRO A 59 -22.54 -20.23 4.46
N ASP A 60 -22.56 -21.53 4.15
CA ASP A 60 -23.79 -22.29 3.85
C ASP A 60 -24.72 -22.45 5.06
N GLN A 61 -25.95 -21.92 5.03
CA GLN A 61 -26.88 -21.97 6.16
C GLN A 61 -27.60 -23.32 6.33
N THR A 62 -26.87 -24.39 6.63
CA THR A 62 -27.45 -25.72 6.89
C THR A 62 -27.48 -26.08 8.38
N LEU A 63 -28.48 -26.86 8.80
CA LEU A 63 -28.57 -27.40 10.17
C LEU A 63 -27.34 -28.26 10.53
N LYS A 64 -26.80 -28.98 9.54
CA LYS A 64 -25.56 -29.76 9.68
C LYS A 64 -24.37 -28.86 10.05
N ARG A 65 -24.24 -27.71 9.39
CA ARG A 65 -23.20 -26.73 9.72
C ARG A 65 -23.38 -26.18 11.14
N LYS A 66 -24.61 -25.89 11.57
CA LYS A 66 -24.85 -25.38 12.93
C LYS A 66 -24.43 -26.39 14.02
N ALA A 67 -24.62 -27.68 13.77
CA ALA A 67 -24.12 -28.74 14.66
C ALA A 67 -22.58 -28.82 14.64
N GLN A 68 -21.94 -28.60 13.49
CA GLN A 68 -20.47 -28.53 13.39
C GLN A 68 -19.90 -27.32 14.13
N GLU A 69 -20.53 -26.13 14.00
CA GLU A 69 -20.17 -24.93 14.77
C GLU A 69 -20.20 -25.20 16.27
N ALA A 70 -21.27 -25.84 16.76
CA ALA A 70 -21.41 -26.16 18.17
C ALA A 70 -20.31 -27.11 18.68
N ARG A 71 -19.99 -28.16 17.92
CA ARG A 71 -18.92 -29.10 18.26
C ARG A 71 -17.56 -28.42 18.28
N LEU A 72 -17.21 -27.71 17.21
CA LEU A 72 -15.93 -27.01 17.08
C LEU A 72 -15.78 -25.90 18.12
N ALA A 73 -16.88 -25.23 18.51
CA ALA A 73 -16.84 -24.25 19.60
C ALA A 73 -16.51 -24.92 20.95
N GLY A 74 -17.10 -26.08 21.23
CA GLY A 74 -16.76 -26.87 22.41
C GLY A 74 -15.31 -27.38 22.40
N ASP A 75 -14.81 -27.80 21.24
CA ASP A 75 -13.42 -28.24 21.07
C ASP A 75 -12.44 -27.05 21.26
N LEU A 76 -12.78 -25.87 20.73
CA LEU A 76 -11.96 -24.66 20.87
C LEU A 76 -11.87 -24.19 22.34
N GLU A 77 -12.98 -24.23 23.08
CA GLU A 77 -13.01 -23.87 24.51
C GLU A 77 -12.33 -24.88 25.45
N ARG A 78 -11.99 -26.08 24.95
CA ARG A 78 -11.11 -27.01 25.68
C ARG A 78 -9.64 -26.70 25.48
N LEU A 79 -9.30 -25.98 24.40
CA LEU A 79 -7.93 -25.65 24.03
C LEU A 79 -7.52 -24.25 24.46
N LEU A 80 -8.46 -23.32 24.50
CA LEU A 80 -8.23 -21.91 24.78
C LEU A 80 -9.08 -21.44 25.96
N THR A 81 -8.52 -20.51 26.72
CA THR A 81 -9.24 -19.79 27.77
C THR A 81 -10.26 -18.82 27.17
N LYS A 82 -11.23 -18.39 27.98
CA LYS A 82 -12.24 -17.40 27.56
C LYS A 82 -11.62 -16.08 27.10
N ASP A 83 -10.55 -15.65 27.75
CA ASP A 83 -9.86 -14.41 27.40
C ASP A 83 -9.12 -14.54 26.05
N GLU A 84 -8.46 -15.68 25.77
CA GLU A 84 -7.83 -15.94 24.47
C GLU A 84 -8.86 -16.03 23.33
N ILE A 85 -10.01 -16.65 23.57
CA ILE A 85 -11.09 -16.73 22.58
C ILE A 85 -11.65 -15.35 22.27
N LEU A 86 -11.82 -14.54 23.31
CA LEU A 86 -12.32 -13.18 23.17
C LEU A 86 -11.31 -12.30 22.42
N ASP A 87 -10.01 -12.43 22.71
CA ASP A 87 -8.96 -11.71 22.00
C ASP A 87 -8.95 -12.10 20.50
N LEU A 88 -8.99 -13.39 20.19
CA LEU A 88 -9.10 -13.87 18.81
C LEU A 88 -10.36 -13.34 18.12
N TYR A 89 -11.50 -13.33 18.82
CA TYR A 89 -12.76 -12.81 18.29
C TYR A 89 -12.67 -11.32 18.00
N LEU A 90 -12.21 -10.51 18.96
CA LEU A 90 -12.10 -9.06 18.80
C LEU A 90 -11.06 -8.68 17.75
N ASN A 91 -10.02 -9.48 17.53
CA ASN A 91 -9.04 -9.23 16.48
C ASN A 91 -9.50 -9.65 15.07
N ARG A 92 -10.55 -10.46 14.95
CA ARG A 92 -10.99 -11.03 13.67
C ARG A 92 -12.36 -10.59 13.18
N ILE A 93 -13.21 -10.15 14.10
CA ILE A 93 -14.60 -9.86 13.76
C ILE A 93 -14.72 -8.78 12.69
N TYR A 94 -15.50 -9.05 11.65
CA TYR A 94 -15.78 -8.04 10.63
C TYR A 94 -16.80 -7.02 11.14
N LEU A 95 -16.40 -5.75 11.18
CA LEU A 95 -17.21 -4.64 11.67
C LEU A 95 -17.59 -3.66 10.53
N GLY A 96 -17.60 -4.13 9.28
CA GLY A 96 -18.01 -3.31 8.13
C GLY A 96 -16.93 -2.35 7.64
N ALA A 97 -17.17 -1.69 6.51
CA ALA A 97 -16.23 -0.73 5.89
C ALA A 97 -14.79 -1.28 5.68
N GLY A 98 -14.63 -2.59 5.49
CA GLY A 98 -13.31 -3.22 5.37
C GLY A 98 -12.56 -3.39 6.70
N ALA A 99 -13.14 -2.98 7.83
CA ALA A 99 -12.53 -3.12 9.15
C ALA A 99 -12.72 -4.55 9.69
N TYR A 100 -11.61 -5.29 9.78
CA TYR A 100 -11.51 -6.57 10.47
C TYR A 100 -10.81 -6.37 11.80
N GLY A 101 -11.53 -6.70 12.87
CA GLY A 101 -11.08 -6.53 14.24
C GLY A 101 -11.40 -5.15 14.83
N LEU A 102 -11.35 -5.09 16.15
CA LEU A 102 -11.73 -3.94 16.97
C LEU A 102 -10.78 -2.75 16.78
N ASP A 103 -9.47 -2.98 16.64
CA ASP A 103 -8.50 -1.89 16.40
C ASP A 103 -8.73 -1.19 15.07
N ALA A 104 -8.86 -1.97 13.99
CA ALA A 104 -9.21 -1.44 12.67
C ALA A 104 -10.52 -0.65 12.74
N ALA A 105 -11.56 -1.19 13.37
CA ALA A 105 -12.86 -0.53 13.47
C ALA A 105 -12.81 0.77 14.29
N ALA A 106 -12.13 0.77 15.44
CA ALA A 106 -11.97 1.96 16.28
C ALA A 106 -11.32 3.11 15.49
N ARG A 107 -10.31 2.80 14.68
CA ARG A 107 -9.64 3.76 13.80
C ARG A 107 -10.54 4.19 12.64
N THR A 108 -11.20 3.25 11.98
CA THR A 108 -12.09 3.52 10.83
C THR A 108 -13.26 4.41 11.22
N TYR A 109 -13.93 4.14 12.35
CA TYR A 109 -15.16 4.85 12.71
C TYR A 109 -14.94 6.07 13.60
N PHE A 110 -13.90 6.07 14.44
CA PHE A 110 -13.69 7.14 15.44
C PHE A 110 -12.28 7.77 15.38
N GLY A 111 -11.35 7.22 14.60
CA GLY A 111 -9.97 7.72 14.51
C GLY A 111 -9.17 7.51 15.80
N LYS A 112 -9.55 6.53 16.62
CA LYS A 112 -9.00 6.30 17.96
C LYS A 112 -8.44 4.89 18.11
N ALA A 113 -7.49 4.69 19.02
CA ALA A 113 -7.14 3.35 19.47
C ALA A 113 -8.29 2.77 20.33
N PRO A 114 -8.47 1.44 20.39
CA PRO A 114 -9.48 0.82 21.25
C PRO A 114 -9.38 1.22 22.73
N ALA A 115 -8.19 1.58 23.19
CA ALA A 115 -7.94 2.08 24.54
C ALA A 115 -8.67 3.40 24.85
N ASP A 116 -8.91 4.23 23.84
CA ASP A 116 -9.43 5.58 23.98
C ASP A 116 -10.93 5.69 23.65
N LEU A 117 -11.58 4.55 23.35
CA LEU A 117 -13.01 4.51 23.08
C LEU A 117 -13.82 4.82 24.34
N THR A 118 -14.85 5.64 24.21
CA THR A 118 -15.83 5.82 25.30
C THR A 118 -16.79 4.62 25.39
N LEU A 119 -17.56 4.53 26.47
CA LEU A 119 -18.63 3.54 26.61
C LEU A 119 -19.65 3.65 25.46
N ALA A 120 -20.01 4.87 25.07
CA ALA A 120 -20.93 5.13 23.96
C ALA A 120 -20.38 4.59 22.63
N GLU A 121 -19.12 4.89 22.32
CA GLU A 121 -18.44 4.44 21.09
C GLU A 121 -18.28 2.91 21.06
N SER A 122 -17.94 2.32 22.22
CA SER A 122 -17.84 0.87 22.39
C SER A 122 -19.16 0.16 22.16
N ALA A 123 -20.25 0.67 22.75
CA ALA A 123 -21.59 0.15 22.55
C ALA A 123 -22.05 0.29 21.09
N MET A 124 -21.62 1.35 20.39
CA MET A 124 -21.88 1.52 18.96
C MET A 124 -21.16 0.45 18.13
N LEU A 125 -19.86 0.20 18.35
CA LEU A 125 -19.13 -0.85 17.61
C LEU A 125 -19.66 -2.25 17.90
N ALA A 126 -19.96 -2.55 19.17
CA ALA A 126 -20.56 -3.83 19.58
C ALA A 126 -21.96 -4.06 19.00
N SER A 127 -22.56 -3.03 18.38
CA SER A 127 -23.87 -3.11 17.74
C SER A 127 -23.82 -3.73 16.33
N PHE A 128 -22.63 -3.78 15.72
CA PHE A 128 -22.40 -4.14 14.32
C PHE A 128 -22.36 -5.65 13.99
N PRO A 129 -21.84 -6.56 14.84
CA PRO A 129 -21.58 -7.97 14.48
C PRO A 129 -22.74 -8.67 13.76
N LYS A 130 -23.97 -8.38 14.19
CA LYS A 130 -25.19 -8.98 13.64
C LYS A 130 -25.47 -8.60 12.18
N ALA A 131 -25.06 -7.41 11.74
CA ALA A 131 -25.20 -6.94 10.36
C ALA A 131 -24.16 -5.87 10.00
N PRO A 132 -22.86 -6.23 9.89
CA PRO A 132 -21.76 -5.26 9.89
C PRO A 132 -21.87 -4.23 8.76
N THR A 133 -22.05 -4.68 7.52
CA THR A 133 -22.17 -3.79 6.35
C THR A 133 -23.35 -2.83 6.45
N ARG A 134 -24.49 -3.28 7.00
CA ARG A 134 -25.67 -2.43 7.11
C ARG A 134 -25.48 -1.35 8.16
N PHE A 135 -24.93 -1.70 9.32
CA PHE A 135 -24.71 -0.74 10.39
C PHE A 135 -23.57 0.23 10.07
N ALA A 136 -22.51 -0.22 9.40
CA ALA A 136 -21.46 0.65 8.86
C ALA A 136 -22.02 1.76 7.96
N ASN A 137 -22.87 1.40 7.00
CA ASN A 137 -23.49 2.36 6.07
C ASN A 137 -24.54 3.27 6.74
N GLN A 138 -25.01 2.92 7.93
CA GLN A 138 -26.08 3.62 8.64
C GLN A 138 -25.61 4.16 9.99
N VAL A 139 -24.30 4.25 10.22
CA VAL A 139 -23.74 4.48 11.55
C VAL A 139 -24.17 5.82 12.17
N GLN A 140 -24.44 6.82 11.33
CA GLN A 140 -24.91 8.15 11.73
C GLN A 140 -26.44 8.29 11.78
N THR A 141 -27.19 7.20 11.60
CA THR A 141 -28.66 7.24 11.55
C THR A 141 -29.28 6.95 12.92
N SER A 142 -30.55 7.34 13.10
CA SER A 142 -31.34 6.98 14.29
C SER A 142 -31.40 5.47 14.54
N ARG A 143 -31.40 4.64 13.49
CA ARG A 143 -31.39 3.18 13.61
C ARG A 143 -30.10 2.62 14.23
N ALA A 144 -28.95 3.22 13.92
CA ALA A 144 -27.71 2.84 14.58
C ALA A 144 -27.74 3.23 16.06
N LYS A 145 -28.31 4.41 16.38
CA LYS A 145 -28.49 4.87 17.77
C LYS A 145 -29.46 3.97 18.56
N GLU A 146 -30.55 3.49 17.95
CA GLU A 146 -31.44 2.49 18.56
C GLU A 146 -30.70 1.17 18.86
N ARG A 147 -29.81 0.73 17.96
CA ARG A 147 -29.04 -0.48 18.17
C ARG A 147 -27.95 -0.30 19.24
N GLN A 148 -27.32 0.87 19.31
CA GLN A 148 -26.43 1.25 20.40
C GLN A 148 -27.17 1.23 21.74
N HIS A 149 -28.38 1.81 21.79
CA HIS A 149 -29.22 1.78 22.99
C HIS A 149 -29.56 0.35 23.42
N TYR A 150 -29.88 -0.53 22.46
CA TYR A 150 -30.07 -1.94 22.75
C TYR A 150 -28.84 -2.54 23.45
N VAL A 151 -27.63 -2.31 22.93
CA VAL A 151 -26.38 -2.81 23.53
C VAL A 151 -26.19 -2.27 24.95
N LEU A 152 -26.38 -0.98 25.18
CA LEU A 152 -26.29 -0.37 26.51
C LEU A 152 -27.25 -1.05 27.51
N ASN A 153 -28.50 -1.30 27.11
CA ASN A 153 -29.45 -2.03 27.94
C ASN A 153 -29.01 -3.48 28.20
N GLN A 154 -28.40 -4.15 27.22
CA GLN A 154 -27.81 -5.48 27.47
C GLN A 154 -26.71 -5.44 28.51
N MET A 155 -25.86 -4.40 28.50
CA MET A 155 -24.78 -4.22 29.46
C MET A 155 -25.32 -3.92 30.87
N VAL A 156 -26.41 -3.15 30.99
CA VAL A 156 -27.11 -2.93 32.28
C VAL A 156 -27.69 -4.25 32.80
N GLU A 157 -28.41 -5.00 31.97
CA GLU A 157 -29.00 -6.29 32.35
C GLU A 157 -27.95 -7.34 32.74
N ALA A 158 -26.76 -7.28 32.13
CA ALA A 158 -25.62 -8.12 32.49
C ALA A 158 -24.84 -7.62 33.72
N GLY A 159 -25.17 -6.44 34.24
CA GLY A 159 -24.51 -5.85 35.42
C GLY A 159 -23.14 -5.24 35.14
N PHE A 160 -22.76 -5.03 33.88
CA PHE A 160 -21.48 -4.41 33.52
C PHE A 160 -21.47 -2.90 33.75
N ILE A 161 -22.63 -2.25 33.62
CA ILE A 161 -22.82 -0.81 33.85
C ILE A 161 -24.11 -0.55 34.63
N SER A 162 -24.19 0.60 35.28
CA SER A 162 -25.42 1.09 35.92
C SER A 162 -26.33 1.81 34.92
N GLN A 163 -27.63 1.90 35.23
CA GLN A 163 -28.58 2.65 34.39
C GLN A 163 -28.16 4.11 34.15
N PRO A 164 -27.66 4.88 35.16
CA PRO A 164 -27.18 6.24 34.92
C PRO A 164 -26.02 6.31 33.91
N GLN A 165 -25.09 5.35 33.95
CA GLN A 165 -23.99 5.29 32.98
C GLN A 165 -24.49 4.97 31.56
N ALA A 166 -25.50 4.12 31.44
CA ALA A 166 -26.13 3.83 30.15
C ALA A 166 -26.83 5.07 29.58
N ASP A 167 -27.55 5.81 30.41
CA ASP A 167 -28.25 7.04 30.01
C ASP A 167 -27.27 8.13 29.59
N GLU A 168 -26.17 8.31 30.34
CA GLU A 168 -25.08 9.22 30.00
C GLU A 168 -24.42 8.84 28.66
N ALA A 169 -24.09 7.57 28.46
CA ALA A 169 -23.50 7.08 27.22
C ALA A 169 -24.45 7.24 26.02
N LEU A 170 -25.76 7.10 26.22
CA LEU A 170 -26.75 7.30 25.15
C LEU A 170 -26.91 8.79 24.77
N ALA A 171 -26.78 9.67 25.76
CA ALA A 171 -26.83 11.12 25.58
C ALA A 171 -25.58 11.67 24.89
N GLN A 172 -24.43 10.98 25.00
CA GLN A 172 -23.19 11.37 24.35
C GLN A 172 -23.37 11.49 22.82
N GLU A 173 -22.94 12.63 22.27
CA GLU A 173 -22.86 12.81 20.83
C GLU A 173 -21.62 12.08 20.28
N LEU A 174 -21.84 11.22 19.27
CA LEU A 174 -20.78 10.45 18.63
C LEU A 174 -20.16 11.24 17.49
N VAL A 175 -18.86 11.52 17.59
CA VAL A 175 -18.09 12.15 16.52
C VAL A 175 -17.42 11.07 15.70
N PHE A 176 -17.92 10.84 14.49
CA PHE A 176 -17.33 9.87 13.57
C PHE A 176 -16.13 10.46 12.83
N ALA A 177 -15.12 9.63 12.60
CA ALA A 177 -14.01 9.95 11.71
C ALA A 177 -14.55 10.29 10.32
N LYS A 178 -13.93 11.27 9.66
CA LYS A 178 -14.22 11.55 8.25
C LYS A 178 -13.84 10.32 7.45
N ASP A 179 -14.70 9.96 6.48
CA ASP A 179 -14.45 8.90 5.49
C ASP A 179 -13.36 9.38 4.51
N GLU A 180 -12.14 9.56 5.01
CA GLU A 180 -10.96 9.75 4.17
C GLU A 180 -10.54 8.38 3.69
N LYS A 181 -11.21 7.89 2.64
CA LYS A 181 -10.68 6.76 1.88
C LYS A 181 -9.26 7.11 1.46
N ASP A 182 -8.31 6.33 1.95
CA ASP A 182 -6.90 6.52 1.61
C ASP A 182 -6.75 6.51 0.10
N SER A 183 -6.42 7.67 -0.44
CA SER A 183 -6.22 7.88 -1.87
C SER A 183 -4.76 8.06 -2.24
N PHE A 184 -3.87 8.07 -1.25
CA PHE A 184 -2.46 8.39 -1.44
C PHE A 184 -1.55 7.17 -1.33
N THR A 185 -1.94 6.09 -0.65
CA THR A 185 -1.14 4.83 -0.63
C THR A 185 -1.56 3.81 -1.68
N GLY A 186 -2.73 3.96 -2.29
CA GLY A 186 -3.35 2.91 -3.11
C GLY A 186 -2.48 2.34 -4.24
N HIS A 187 -1.76 3.18 -4.99
CA HIS A 187 -0.84 2.68 -6.05
C HIS A 187 0.31 1.85 -5.48
N ALA A 188 0.81 2.22 -4.31
CA ALA A 188 1.89 1.50 -3.62
C ALA A 188 1.39 0.17 -3.05
N LEU A 189 0.16 0.15 -2.50
CA LEU A 189 -0.47 -1.07 -1.99
C LEU A 189 -0.76 -2.07 -3.12
N ASP A 190 -1.33 -1.62 -4.24
CA ASP A 190 -1.56 -2.48 -5.41
C ASP A 190 -0.25 -3.10 -5.92
N TYR A 191 0.80 -2.28 -6.03
CA TYR A 191 2.13 -2.76 -6.42
C TYR A 191 2.73 -3.76 -5.41
N ALA A 192 2.51 -3.55 -4.12
CA ALA A 192 2.94 -4.49 -3.10
C ALA A 192 2.19 -5.83 -3.21
N ILE A 193 0.88 -5.80 -3.45
CA ILE A 193 0.06 -7.01 -3.65
C ILE A 193 0.56 -7.79 -4.87
N GLU A 194 0.81 -7.12 -6.00
CA GLU A 194 1.42 -7.73 -7.18
C GLU A 194 2.74 -8.42 -6.82
N ARG A 195 3.60 -7.74 -6.04
CA ARG A 195 4.90 -8.27 -5.64
C ARG A 195 4.81 -9.43 -4.63
N VAL A 196 3.79 -9.50 -3.78
CA VAL A 196 3.56 -10.63 -2.87
C VAL A 196 3.42 -11.92 -3.66
N HIS A 197 2.66 -11.92 -4.76
CA HIS A 197 2.45 -13.10 -5.58
C HIS A 197 3.73 -13.58 -6.29
N GLU A 198 4.69 -12.68 -6.53
CA GLU A 198 5.99 -13.04 -7.10
C GLU A 198 6.92 -13.70 -6.07
N VAL A 199 6.92 -13.21 -4.82
CA VAL A 199 7.82 -13.72 -3.76
C VAL A 199 7.21 -14.91 -2.99
N LEU A 200 5.89 -15.00 -2.94
CA LEU A 200 5.11 -16.07 -2.32
C LEU A 200 4.03 -16.55 -3.32
N PRO A 201 4.31 -17.57 -4.15
CA PRO A 201 3.34 -18.08 -5.13
C PRO A 201 2.05 -18.65 -4.51
N ASN A 202 2.13 -19.15 -3.27
CA ASN A 202 0.98 -19.69 -2.51
C ASN A 202 0.85 -18.95 -1.16
N PRO A 203 0.39 -17.70 -1.15
CA PRO A 203 0.26 -16.94 0.08
C PRO A 203 -0.88 -17.50 0.94
N PRO A 204 -0.69 -17.64 2.27
CA PRO A 204 -1.78 -18.00 3.15
C PRO A 204 -2.86 -16.90 3.16
N PRO A 205 -4.12 -17.24 3.47
CA PRO A 205 -5.21 -16.25 3.51
C PRO A 205 -4.99 -15.14 4.54
N ASP A 206 -4.18 -15.41 5.57
CA ASP A 206 -3.85 -14.47 6.63
C ASP A 206 -2.34 -14.19 6.66
N MET A 207 -1.99 -12.94 6.35
CA MET A 207 -0.61 -12.46 6.40
C MET A 207 -0.52 -11.01 6.84
N ILE A 208 0.57 -10.69 7.53
CA ILE A 208 0.97 -9.34 7.87
C ILE A 208 2.14 -8.98 6.96
N ILE A 209 1.95 -7.97 6.13
CA ILE A 209 2.95 -7.50 5.17
C ILE A 209 3.53 -6.20 5.69
N LYS A 210 4.84 -6.19 5.95
CA LYS A 210 5.59 -4.98 6.28
C LYS A 210 6.17 -4.39 5.01
N LEU A 211 5.81 -3.15 4.70
CA LEU A 211 6.31 -2.41 3.55
C LEU A 211 7.44 -1.46 3.93
N SER A 212 8.27 -1.09 2.96
CA SER A 212 9.35 -0.09 3.12
C SER A 212 8.87 1.36 3.00
N LEU A 213 7.57 1.54 2.79
CA LEU A 213 6.93 2.83 2.54
C LEU A 213 7.10 3.77 3.74
N ASP A 214 7.55 4.98 3.47
CA ASP A 214 7.56 6.07 4.44
C ASP A 214 6.29 6.90 4.22
N LEU A 215 5.39 6.90 5.20
CA LEU A 215 4.08 7.54 5.05
C LEU A 215 4.17 9.07 4.96
N GLU A 216 5.18 9.69 5.58
CA GLU A 216 5.40 11.14 5.48
C GLU A 216 5.89 11.50 4.07
N LEU A 217 6.87 10.76 3.55
CA LEU A 217 7.36 10.95 2.18
C LEU A 217 6.29 10.62 1.14
N GLN A 218 5.48 9.59 1.37
CA GLN A 218 4.36 9.24 0.49
C GLN A 218 3.35 10.40 0.42
N GLN A 219 2.93 10.92 1.57
CA GLN A 219 1.99 12.03 1.61
C GLN A 219 2.57 13.31 1.01
N ALA A 220 3.85 13.60 1.28
CA ALA A 220 4.56 14.74 0.68
C ALA A 220 4.65 14.61 -0.84
N SER A 221 4.95 13.41 -1.36
CA SER A 221 5.02 13.11 -2.79
C SER A 221 3.66 13.29 -3.47
N GLN A 222 2.58 12.80 -2.86
CA GLN A 222 1.22 12.98 -3.34
C GLN A 222 0.86 14.48 -3.44
N LYS A 223 1.10 15.24 -2.36
CA LYS A 223 0.88 16.69 -2.32
C LYS A 223 1.71 17.42 -3.38
N ALA A 224 2.95 17.03 -3.60
CA ALA A 224 3.80 17.63 -4.63
C ALA A 224 3.22 17.43 -6.04
N ILE A 225 2.72 16.23 -6.36
CA ILE A 225 2.04 15.95 -7.63
C ILE A 225 0.75 16.77 -7.75
N GLU A 226 -0.08 16.81 -6.71
CA GLU A 226 -1.32 17.58 -6.72
C GLU A 226 -1.07 19.07 -6.92
N ASN A 227 -0.13 19.65 -6.19
CA ASN A 227 0.26 21.05 -6.29
C ASN A 227 0.87 21.37 -7.66
N GLY A 228 1.75 20.50 -8.17
CA GLY A 228 2.35 20.65 -9.50
C GLY A 228 1.29 20.64 -10.61
N LEU A 229 0.30 19.76 -10.53
CA LEU A 229 -0.81 19.72 -11.49
C LEU A 229 -1.78 20.89 -11.34
N ALA A 230 -2.02 21.35 -10.12
CA ALA A 230 -2.86 22.52 -9.87
C ALA A 230 -2.23 23.81 -10.41
N THR A 231 -0.91 23.96 -10.26
CA THR A 231 -0.18 25.18 -10.65
C THR A 231 0.21 25.19 -12.12
N MET A 232 0.77 24.08 -12.64
CA MET A 232 1.37 24.02 -13.98
C MET A 232 0.60 23.12 -14.96
N GLY A 233 -0.32 22.29 -14.47
CA GLY A 233 -0.96 21.25 -15.28
C GLY A 233 -1.73 21.82 -16.48
N LYS A 234 -2.43 22.95 -16.30
CA LYS A 234 -3.16 23.60 -17.40
C LYS A 234 -2.23 24.08 -18.52
N ASP A 235 -1.16 24.79 -18.16
CA ASP A 235 -0.20 25.38 -19.11
C ASP A 235 0.61 24.30 -19.85
N ARG A 236 0.92 23.20 -19.15
CA ARG A 236 1.64 22.05 -19.70
C ARG A 236 0.73 21.01 -20.35
N ARG A 237 -0.60 21.24 -20.35
CA ARG A 237 -1.62 20.26 -20.79
C ARG A 237 -1.46 18.88 -20.13
N ALA A 238 -1.06 18.88 -18.86
CA ALA A 238 -0.88 17.70 -18.03
C ALA A 238 -2.04 17.57 -17.04
N SER A 239 -2.79 16.46 -17.13
CA SER A 239 -3.87 16.12 -16.20
C SER A 239 -3.45 15.15 -15.09
N GLU A 240 -2.28 14.54 -15.23
CA GLU A 240 -1.76 13.44 -14.42
C GLU A 240 -0.26 13.60 -14.16
N GLY A 241 0.23 12.97 -13.10
CA GLY A 241 1.64 12.95 -12.70
C GLY A 241 1.97 11.69 -11.92
N ALA A 242 3.26 11.39 -11.78
CA ALA A 242 3.77 10.27 -11.01
C ALA A 242 5.08 10.66 -10.30
N ALA A 243 5.33 10.03 -9.16
CA ALA A 243 6.55 10.17 -8.39
C ALA A 243 6.98 8.80 -7.85
N LEU A 244 8.29 8.58 -7.79
CA LEU A 244 8.88 7.35 -7.27
C LEU A 244 10.18 7.69 -6.55
N LEU A 245 10.22 7.40 -5.25
CA LEU A 245 11.39 7.63 -4.40
C LEU A 245 11.94 6.26 -3.98
N ILE A 246 13.19 6.01 -4.29
CA ILE A 246 13.93 4.80 -3.95
C ILE A 246 15.17 5.24 -3.18
N ASP A 247 15.41 4.67 -2.01
CA ASP A 247 16.65 4.94 -1.28
C ASP A 247 17.85 4.17 -1.88
N VAL A 248 19.05 4.48 -1.40
CA VAL A 248 20.29 3.83 -1.90
C VAL A 248 20.36 2.33 -1.61
N ASN A 249 19.55 1.81 -0.69
CA ASN A 249 19.45 0.37 -0.41
C ASN A 249 18.48 -0.33 -1.36
N GLY A 250 17.65 0.43 -2.09
CA GLY A 250 16.61 -0.09 -2.98
C GLY A 250 15.21 -0.07 -2.37
N ALA A 251 15.04 0.41 -1.14
CA ALA A 251 13.70 0.51 -0.56
C ALA A 251 12.90 1.59 -1.28
N ILE A 252 11.71 1.22 -1.77
CA ILE A 252 10.74 2.17 -2.28
C ILE A 252 10.13 2.89 -1.08
N ARG A 253 10.47 4.17 -0.93
CA ARG A 253 10.01 5.03 0.18
C ARG A 253 8.71 5.74 -0.16
N ALA A 254 8.48 6.05 -1.43
CA ALA A 254 7.21 6.58 -1.91
C ALA A 254 6.95 6.15 -3.37
N MET A 255 5.68 5.86 -3.70
CA MET A 255 5.21 5.55 -5.03
C MET A 255 3.84 6.19 -5.27
N VAL A 256 3.80 7.19 -6.15
CA VAL A 256 2.59 7.87 -6.61
C VAL A 256 2.38 7.55 -8.08
N GLY A 257 1.30 6.85 -8.41
CA GLY A 257 0.99 6.40 -9.77
C GLY A 257 0.04 7.33 -10.54
N GLY A 258 -0.50 8.36 -9.92
CA GLY A 258 -1.48 9.25 -10.53
C GLY A 258 -1.95 10.35 -9.59
N ARG A 259 -2.76 11.27 -10.12
CA ARG A 259 -3.29 12.39 -9.33
C ARG A 259 -4.23 11.95 -8.20
N ASN A 260 -5.03 10.91 -8.43
CA ASN A 260 -6.00 10.44 -7.44
C ASN A 260 -6.27 8.95 -7.68
N TYR A 261 -5.87 8.11 -6.73
CA TYR A 261 -6.02 6.66 -6.82
C TYR A 261 -7.48 6.21 -6.99
N LEU A 262 -8.41 6.83 -6.26
CA LEU A 262 -9.84 6.48 -6.31
C LEU A 262 -10.48 6.78 -7.67
N LYS A 263 -9.89 7.67 -8.48
CA LYS A 263 -10.32 7.94 -9.85
C LYS A 263 -9.58 7.11 -10.89
N SER A 264 -8.32 6.75 -10.63
CA SER A 264 -7.48 6.00 -11.56
C SER A 264 -6.45 5.16 -10.79
N GLN A 265 -6.64 3.84 -10.81
CA GLN A 265 -5.69 2.87 -10.27
C GLN A 265 -4.52 2.58 -11.21
N PHE A 266 -4.55 3.10 -12.45
CA PHE A 266 -3.45 2.93 -13.41
C PHE A 266 -2.16 3.57 -12.86
N ASN A 267 -1.17 2.73 -12.55
CA ASN A 267 0.04 3.14 -11.86
C ASN A 267 1.09 3.64 -12.85
N ARG A 268 1.15 4.96 -13.06
CA ARG A 268 2.09 5.58 -14.00
C ARG A 268 3.56 5.47 -13.58
N ALA A 269 3.86 5.14 -12.32
CA ALA A 269 5.24 4.92 -11.89
C ALA A 269 5.82 3.63 -12.48
N THR A 270 4.98 2.61 -12.72
CA THR A 270 5.43 1.26 -13.12
C THR A 270 4.84 0.79 -14.46
N GLN A 271 3.68 1.31 -14.88
CA GLN A 271 2.95 0.83 -16.05
C GLN A 271 2.98 1.82 -17.22
N ALA A 272 3.04 3.14 -16.95
CA ALA A 272 3.07 4.13 -18.02
C ALA A 272 4.44 4.17 -18.66
N ARG A 273 4.49 3.83 -19.95
CA ARG A 273 5.67 4.02 -20.79
C ARG A 273 5.60 5.39 -21.44
N ARG A 274 6.69 6.15 -21.34
CA ARG A 274 6.85 7.47 -21.94
C ARG A 274 8.26 7.65 -22.46
N GLN A 275 8.42 8.43 -23.51
CA GLN A 275 9.75 8.86 -23.96
C GLN A 275 10.43 9.67 -22.84
N PRO A 276 11.58 9.23 -22.32
CA PRO A 276 12.31 9.93 -21.25
C PRO A 276 13.02 11.19 -21.78
N GLY A 277 13.13 11.35 -23.10
CA GLY A 277 13.83 12.46 -23.74
C GLY A 277 15.28 12.56 -23.27
N SER A 278 15.75 13.79 -23.01
CA SER A 278 17.11 14.06 -22.57
C SER A 278 17.53 13.34 -21.28
N ALA A 279 16.60 12.87 -20.45
CA ALA A 279 16.97 12.09 -19.26
C ALA A 279 17.69 10.78 -19.62
N PHE A 280 17.44 10.22 -20.81
CA PHE A 280 18.12 9.01 -21.30
C PHE A 280 19.61 9.23 -21.59
N LYS A 281 20.04 10.48 -21.80
CA LYS A 281 21.46 10.79 -22.04
C LYS A 281 22.36 10.33 -20.91
N MET A 282 21.83 10.18 -19.69
CA MET A 282 22.59 9.57 -18.58
C MET A 282 23.25 8.25 -19.02
N PHE A 283 22.52 7.35 -19.68
CA PHE A 283 23.06 6.06 -20.15
C PHE A 283 24.07 6.23 -21.29
N VAL A 284 23.86 7.22 -22.18
CA VAL A 284 24.78 7.51 -23.29
C VAL A 284 26.14 7.94 -22.77
N TYR A 285 26.16 8.87 -21.80
CA TYR A 285 27.40 9.37 -21.22
C TYR A 285 28.05 8.34 -20.30
N ALA A 286 27.27 7.55 -19.55
CA ALA A 286 27.82 6.44 -18.77
C ALA A 286 28.52 5.41 -19.67
N ALA A 287 27.88 5.01 -20.78
CA ALA A 287 28.51 4.12 -21.76
C ALA A 287 29.76 4.74 -22.42
N ALA A 288 29.78 6.06 -22.63
CA ALA A 288 30.94 6.76 -23.16
C ALA A 288 32.14 6.71 -22.21
N LEU A 289 31.90 6.86 -20.89
CA LEU A 289 32.94 6.74 -19.88
C LEU A 289 33.46 5.30 -19.79
N GLU A 290 32.57 4.32 -19.88
CA GLU A 290 32.94 2.90 -19.92
C GLU A 290 33.76 2.54 -21.17
N ASP A 291 33.51 3.22 -22.29
CA ASP A 291 34.29 3.09 -23.54
C ASP A 291 35.63 3.86 -23.49
N GLY A 292 35.98 4.46 -22.35
CA GLY A 292 37.28 5.09 -22.12
C GLY A 292 37.32 6.60 -22.33
N MET A 293 36.18 7.25 -22.57
CA MET A 293 36.11 8.72 -22.53
C MET A 293 36.20 9.22 -21.08
N THR A 294 36.58 10.48 -20.92
CA THR A 294 36.68 11.14 -19.61
C THR A 294 35.78 12.36 -19.56
N PRO A 295 35.44 12.90 -18.38
CA PRO A 295 34.70 14.15 -18.26
C PRO A 295 35.32 15.33 -19.04
N GLY A 296 36.65 15.31 -19.23
CA GLY A 296 37.42 16.30 -19.98
C GLY A 296 37.57 16.02 -21.48
N THR A 297 37.08 14.88 -21.98
CA THR A 297 37.13 14.56 -23.42
C THR A 297 36.38 15.64 -24.20
N VAL A 298 37.05 16.22 -25.20
CA VAL A 298 36.49 17.31 -26.02
C VAL A 298 35.67 16.75 -27.19
N ARG A 299 34.48 17.32 -27.40
CA ARG A 299 33.60 17.07 -28.54
C ARG A 299 33.23 18.40 -29.20
N PHE A 300 32.88 18.33 -30.47
CA PHE A 300 32.42 19.50 -31.22
C PHE A 300 30.90 19.48 -31.31
N ASP A 301 30.27 20.44 -30.65
CA ASP A 301 28.86 20.73 -30.85
C ASP A 301 28.69 21.48 -32.18
N MET A 302 28.16 20.79 -33.19
CA MET A 302 27.97 21.28 -34.54
C MET A 302 26.83 20.51 -35.25
N PRO A 303 26.30 21.00 -36.38
CA PRO A 303 25.36 20.22 -37.20
C PRO A 303 25.97 18.87 -37.61
N ILE A 304 25.22 17.80 -37.40
CA ILE A 304 25.62 16.43 -37.78
C ILE A 304 24.54 15.71 -38.57
N THR A 305 24.94 14.69 -39.33
CA THR A 305 24.05 13.78 -40.03
C THR A 305 24.49 12.34 -39.76
N ILE A 306 23.59 11.51 -39.24
CA ILE A 306 23.80 10.08 -39.00
C ILE A 306 22.81 9.31 -39.88
N GLY A 307 23.29 8.69 -40.95
CA GLY A 307 22.41 8.14 -41.98
C GLY A 307 21.47 9.21 -42.56
N THR A 308 20.16 9.04 -42.40
CA THR A 308 19.14 10.02 -42.81
C THR A 308 18.72 10.98 -41.70
N TRP A 309 19.22 10.79 -40.48
CA TRP A 309 18.81 11.54 -39.30
C TRP A 309 19.72 12.75 -39.05
N ARG A 310 19.10 13.91 -38.79
CA ARG A 310 19.79 15.19 -38.55
C ARG A 310 19.32 15.80 -37.21
N PRO A 311 19.85 15.35 -36.07
CA PRO A 311 19.50 15.91 -34.77
C PRO A 311 19.95 17.38 -34.66
N ARG A 312 19.23 18.16 -33.86
CA ARG A 312 19.55 19.56 -33.59
C ARG A 312 19.45 19.82 -32.09
N ASN A 313 20.24 20.77 -31.60
CA ASN A 313 20.08 21.26 -30.23
C ASN A 313 18.76 22.00 -30.07
N TYR A 314 18.25 21.97 -28.85
CA TYR A 314 17.17 22.86 -28.47
C TYR A 314 17.62 24.32 -28.66
N GLY A 315 16.82 25.14 -29.34
CA GLY A 315 17.18 26.53 -29.69
C GLY A 315 18.01 26.68 -30.99
N GLY A 316 18.62 25.61 -31.50
CA GLY A 316 19.32 25.61 -32.80
C GLY A 316 20.74 26.19 -32.82
N GLU A 317 21.26 26.61 -31.66
CA GLU A 317 22.63 27.11 -31.51
C GLU A 317 23.65 25.98 -31.31
N TYR A 318 24.90 26.26 -31.66
CA TYR A 318 26.03 25.32 -31.55
C TYR A 318 27.19 25.99 -30.82
N ARG A 319 27.75 25.30 -29.83
CA ARG A 319 28.79 25.84 -28.93
C ARG A 319 30.22 25.60 -29.42
N GLY A 320 30.42 24.83 -30.48
CA GLY A 320 31.75 24.46 -30.93
C GLY A 320 32.42 23.48 -29.96
N PRO A 321 33.72 23.65 -29.62
CA PRO A 321 34.41 22.72 -28.73
C PRO A 321 33.86 22.80 -27.30
N VAL A 322 33.44 21.65 -26.78
CA VAL A 322 32.93 21.47 -25.40
C VAL A 322 33.49 20.18 -24.81
N THR A 323 33.69 20.15 -23.50
CA THR A 323 33.98 18.91 -22.79
C THR A 323 32.74 18.03 -22.67
N LEU A 324 32.90 16.72 -22.43
CA LEU A 324 31.80 15.80 -22.12
C LEU A 324 30.97 16.30 -20.94
N SER A 325 31.65 16.82 -19.91
CA SER A 325 31.01 17.41 -18.73
C SER A 325 30.13 18.62 -19.07
N GLU A 326 30.61 19.54 -19.92
CA GLU A 326 29.82 20.68 -20.38
C GLU A 326 28.66 20.27 -21.30
N ALA A 327 28.89 19.28 -22.16
CA ALA A 327 27.88 18.78 -23.09
C ALA A 327 26.71 18.10 -22.37
N LEU A 328 26.99 17.33 -21.31
CA LEU A 328 25.93 16.75 -20.46
C LEU A 328 25.21 17.85 -19.66
N ALA A 329 25.94 18.76 -19.04
CA ALA A 329 25.39 19.88 -18.27
C ALA A 329 24.42 20.75 -19.10
N ALA A 330 24.80 21.05 -20.35
CA ALA A 330 23.97 21.79 -21.29
C ALA A 330 22.96 20.93 -22.06
N SER A 331 22.94 19.61 -21.81
CA SER A 331 22.11 18.63 -22.50
C SER A 331 22.16 18.75 -24.04
N LEU A 332 23.36 18.83 -24.62
CA LEU A 332 23.53 19.00 -26.06
C LEU A 332 23.11 17.73 -26.83
N ASN A 333 22.22 17.87 -27.81
CA ASN A 333 21.65 16.74 -28.56
C ASN A 333 22.66 16.19 -29.57
N THR A 334 23.36 17.07 -30.27
CA THR A 334 24.36 16.71 -31.28
C THR A 334 25.50 15.90 -30.68
N VAL A 335 25.98 16.26 -29.49
CA VAL A 335 27.07 15.57 -28.81
C VAL A 335 26.62 14.18 -28.34
N ALA A 336 25.44 14.07 -27.73
CA ALA A 336 24.88 12.76 -27.35
C ALA A 336 24.70 11.82 -28.55
N ALA A 337 24.21 12.36 -29.68
CA ALA A 337 24.04 11.60 -30.90
C ALA A 337 25.39 11.18 -31.54
N GLN A 338 26.38 12.06 -31.52
CA GLN A 338 27.76 11.73 -31.95
C GLN A 338 28.34 10.58 -31.11
N ILE A 339 28.25 10.69 -29.79
CA ILE A 339 28.76 9.67 -28.86
C ILE A 339 28.12 8.32 -29.16
N GLY A 340 26.79 8.23 -29.21
CA GLY A 340 26.13 6.95 -29.46
C GLY A 340 26.42 6.36 -30.85
N ASN A 341 26.69 7.20 -31.85
CA ASN A 341 27.12 6.73 -33.17
C ASN A 341 28.58 6.25 -33.18
N GLU A 342 29.45 6.88 -32.38
CA GLU A 342 30.88 6.54 -32.26
C GLU A 342 31.07 5.21 -31.51
N ILE A 343 30.45 5.06 -30.33
CA ILE A 343 30.66 3.88 -29.46
C ILE A 343 29.76 2.70 -29.82
N GLY A 344 28.67 2.95 -30.55
CA GLY A 344 27.61 1.98 -30.84
C GLY A 344 26.42 2.12 -29.89
N VAL A 345 25.22 2.28 -30.47
CA VAL A 345 23.97 2.40 -29.69
C VAL A 345 23.59 1.10 -28.97
N ASP A 346 24.10 -0.03 -29.43
CA ASP A 346 23.96 -1.33 -28.78
C ASP A 346 24.67 -1.38 -27.42
N LYS A 347 25.84 -0.74 -27.28
CA LYS A 347 26.50 -0.59 -25.96
C LYS A 347 25.65 0.25 -25.01
N VAL A 348 25.08 1.35 -25.51
CA VAL A 348 24.19 2.22 -24.71
C VAL A 348 22.96 1.45 -24.21
N THR A 349 22.28 0.69 -25.09
CA THR A 349 21.11 -0.08 -24.67
C THR A 349 21.47 -1.29 -23.82
N ALA A 350 22.64 -1.90 -24.01
CA ALA A 350 23.14 -2.96 -23.13
C ALA A 350 23.38 -2.44 -21.71
N LEU A 351 24.09 -1.31 -21.58
CA LEU A 351 24.34 -0.68 -20.28
C LEU A 351 23.04 -0.24 -19.61
N ALA A 352 22.09 0.34 -20.36
CA ALA A 352 20.78 0.70 -19.80
C ALA A 352 20.04 -0.52 -19.23
N ARG A 353 20.09 -1.67 -19.91
CA ARG A 353 19.50 -2.93 -19.40
C ARG A 353 20.23 -3.45 -18.16
N GLU A 354 21.56 -3.36 -18.12
CA GLU A 354 22.36 -3.72 -16.95
C GLU A 354 22.03 -2.83 -15.74
N PHE A 355 21.79 -1.55 -15.99
CA PHE A 355 21.33 -0.57 -15.00
C PHE A 355 19.88 -0.78 -14.55
N GLY A 356 19.18 -1.78 -15.08
CA GLY A 356 17.86 -2.20 -14.62
C GLY A 356 16.69 -1.75 -15.48
N VAL A 357 16.92 -1.14 -16.65
CA VAL A 357 15.85 -0.81 -17.60
C VAL A 357 15.25 -2.10 -18.18
N ARG A 358 13.96 -2.33 -17.91
CA ARG A 358 13.20 -3.51 -18.38
C ARG A 358 12.33 -3.23 -19.60
N SER A 359 12.01 -1.96 -19.87
CA SER A 359 11.32 -1.57 -21.10
C SER A 359 12.11 -1.96 -22.36
N VAL A 360 11.40 -2.17 -23.46
CA VAL A 360 12.01 -2.56 -24.73
C VAL A 360 12.81 -1.38 -25.28
N LEU A 361 14.10 -1.59 -25.51
CA LEU A 361 15.01 -0.63 -26.14
C LEU A 361 15.45 -1.14 -27.51
N HIS A 362 15.35 -0.28 -28.51
CA HIS A 362 15.76 -0.53 -29.89
C HIS A 362 17.08 0.19 -30.20
N ASN A 363 17.89 -0.42 -31.05
CA ASN A 363 19.22 0.07 -31.42
C ASN A 363 19.18 1.03 -32.62
N TYR A 364 18.33 2.07 -32.56
CA TYR A 364 18.33 3.14 -33.56
C TYR A 364 19.10 4.36 -33.06
N PRO A 365 19.79 5.16 -33.91
CA PRO A 365 20.56 6.33 -33.47
C PRO A 365 19.80 7.32 -32.57
N SER A 366 18.49 7.48 -32.79
CA SER A 366 17.62 8.37 -32.03
C SER A 366 17.46 7.99 -30.55
N ILE A 367 17.78 6.75 -30.16
CA ILE A 367 17.71 6.31 -28.76
C ILE A 367 18.60 7.15 -27.85
N THR A 368 19.69 7.69 -28.40
CA THR A 368 20.60 8.63 -27.70
C THR A 368 19.90 9.87 -27.16
N LEU A 369 18.72 10.22 -27.70
CA LEU A 369 17.87 11.32 -27.27
C LEU A 369 16.58 10.85 -26.58
N GLY A 370 16.48 9.57 -26.21
CA GLY A 370 15.35 9.00 -25.48
C GLY A 370 14.09 8.79 -26.32
N SER A 371 14.23 8.24 -27.53
CA SER A 371 13.12 8.01 -28.47
C SER A 371 12.25 6.79 -28.16
N ASP A 372 12.76 5.79 -27.43
CA ASP A 372 11.94 4.68 -26.91
C ASP A 372 11.23 5.06 -25.62
N GLU A 373 10.11 4.39 -25.37
CA GLU A 373 9.34 4.59 -24.15
C GLU A 373 9.84 3.70 -23.02
N VAL A 374 10.03 4.29 -21.84
CA VAL A 374 10.43 3.61 -20.61
C VAL A 374 9.49 3.99 -19.46
N THR A 375 9.53 3.23 -18.37
CA THR A 375 8.77 3.54 -17.16
C THR A 375 9.54 4.46 -16.23
N LEU A 376 8.86 5.12 -15.29
CA LEU A 376 9.54 5.87 -14.23
C LEU A 376 10.41 4.94 -13.37
N MET A 377 9.93 3.73 -13.07
CA MET A 377 10.71 2.68 -12.40
C MET A 377 12.03 2.37 -13.11
N ASP A 378 12.03 2.24 -14.44
CA ASP A 378 13.26 2.00 -15.22
C ASP A 378 14.28 3.13 -15.01
N MET A 379 13.83 4.38 -15.16
CA MET A 379 14.71 5.55 -15.03
C MET A 379 15.22 5.71 -13.60
N THR A 380 14.35 5.63 -12.60
CA THR A 380 14.76 5.77 -11.19
C THR A 380 15.72 4.66 -10.78
N THR A 381 15.51 3.42 -11.24
CA THR A 381 16.43 2.29 -11.00
C THR A 381 17.80 2.56 -11.62
N GLY A 382 17.84 3.02 -12.88
CA GLY A 382 19.10 3.29 -13.57
C GLY A 382 19.90 4.44 -12.94
N PHE A 383 19.25 5.54 -12.57
CA PHE A 383 19.90 6.60 -11.79
C PHE A 383 20.35 6.11 -10.41
N GLY A 384 19.60 5.18 -9.80
CA GLY A 384 19.93 4.55 -8.53
C GLY A 384 21.27 3.82 -8.54
N VAL A 385 21.69 3.23 -9.68
CA VAL A 385 23.01 2.59 -9.81
C VAL A 385 24.13 3.60 -9.57
N LEU A 386 24.04 4.79 -10.16
CA LEU A 386 25.02 5.86 -9.97
C LEU A 386 25.00 6.40 -8.53
N ALA A 387 23.81 6.58 -7.95
CA ALA A 387 23.65 7.00 -6.55
C ALA A 387 24.25 5.98 -5.57
N LYS A 388 24.24 4.69 -5.92
CA LYS A 388 24.84 3.58 -5.16
C LYS A 388 26.30 3.31 -5.55
N GLY A 389 26.96 4.29 -6.19
CA GLY A 389 28.37 4.23 -6.56
C GLY A 389 28.70 3.13 -7.58
N GLY A 390 27.74 2.68 -8.40
CA GLY A 390 27.91 1.64 -9.41
C GLY A 390 27.49 0.23 -8.97
N LEU A 391 26.94 0.08 -7.76
CA LEU A 391 26.31 -1.16 -7.34
C LEU A 391 24.92 -1.30 -7.94
N GLN A 392 24.50 -2.54 -8.22
CA GLN A 392 23.18 -2.83 -8.77
C GLN A 392 22.07 -2.27 -7.86
N MET A 393 21.12 -1.56 -8.47
CA MET A 393 19.91 -1.10 -7.83
C MET A 393 18.80 -2.14 -8.01
N SER A 394 18.27 -2.66 -6.90
CA SER A 394 17.19 -3.65 -6.89
C SER A 394 16.02 -3.11 -6.05
N PRO A 395 15.07 -2.40 -6.66
CA PRO A 395 13.96 -1.82 -5.94
C PRO A 395 13.07 -2.87 -5.27
N TYR A 396 12.72 -2.66 -4.01
CA TYR A 396 11.78 -3.49 -3.27
C TYR A 396 10.81 -2.63 -2.48
N ILE A 397 9.58 -3.12 -2.32
CA ILE A 397 8.55 -2.49 -1.47
C ILE A 397 8.19 -3.33 -0.26
N ILE A 398 8.41 -4.66 -0.32
CA ILE A 398 8.11 -5.60 0.76
C ILE A 398 9.38 -5.81 1.56
N GLU A 399 9.35 -5.46 2.85
CA GLU A 399 10.44 -5.78 3.79
C GLU A 399 10.27 -7.17 4.37
N GLU A 400 9.04 -7.52 4.75
CA GLU A 400 8.74 -8.73 5.49
C GLU A 400 7.30 -9.20 5.26
N ILE A 401 7.09 -10.51 5.24
CA ILE A 401 5.76 -11.13 5.28
C ILE A 401 5.75 -12.15 6.42
N ARG A 402 4.78 -12.04 7.33
CA ARG A 402 4.51 -13.02 8.39
C ARG A 402 3.11 -13.61 8.28
N ASN A 403 2.88 -14.80 8.82
CA ASN A 403 1.53 -15.31 9.03
C ASN A 403 0.90 -14.74 10.32
N SER A 404 -0.36 -15.04 10.56
CA SER A 404 -1.10 -14.62 11.77
C SER A 404 -0.55 -15.18 13.10
N LYS A 405 0.33 -16.19 13.06
CA LYS A 405 1.02 -16.73 14.24
C LYS A 405 2.35 -16.03 14.53
N GLY A 406 2.78 -15.13 13.64
CA GLY A 406 4.07 -14.43 13.72
C GLY A 406 5.23 -15.15 13.01
N ASP A 407 4.98 -16.30 12.37
CA ASP A 407 6.01 -17.02 11.63
C ASP A 407 6.44 -16.21 10.40
N LEU A 408 7.75 -16.08 10.19
CA LEU A 408 8.33 -15.40 9.05
C LEU A 408 8.15 -16.24 7.78
N LEU A 409 7.43 -15.69 6.79
CA LEU A 409 7.22 -16.31 5.48
C LEU A 409 8.20 -15.79 4.43
N TYR A 410 8.52 -14.50 4.51
CA TYR A 410 9.46 -13.82 3.63
C TYR A 410 10.14 -12.69 4.38
N SER A 411 11.44 -12.51 4.13
CA SER A 411 12.17 -11.31 4.51
C SER A 411 13.02 -10.91 3.31
N ASN A 412 13.01 -9.63 2.97
CA ASN A 412 13.81 -9.12 1.87
C ASN A 412 15.29 -9.42 2.16
N PRO A 413 15.95 -10.23 1.32
CA PRO A 413 17.31 -10.64 1.61
C PRO A 413 18.22 -9.43 1.53
N THR A 414 19.05 -9.22 2.56
CA THR A 414 20.12 -8.23 2.51
C THR A 414 21.24 -8.75 1.61
N VAL A 415 21.00 -8.76 0.29
CA VAL A 415 21.97 -9.25 -0.69
C VAL A 415 23.00 -8.15 -0.93
N THR A 416 24.28 -8.50 -0.83
CA THR A 416 25.36 -7.65 -1.34
C THR A 416 25.15 -7.46 -2.84
N SER A 417 24.70 -6.26 -3.23
CA SER A 417 24.46 -5.95 -4.65
C SER A 417 25.79 -6.05 -5.41
N PRO A 418 25.86 -6.78 -6.53
CA PRO A 418 27.07 -6.81 -7.34
C PRO A 418 27.38 -5.43 -7.89
N ARG A 419 28.67 -5.14 -8.09
CA ARG A 419 29.11 -3.95 -8.82
C ARG A 419 28.95 -4.21 -10.31
N ILE A 420 28.09 -3.41 -10.95
CA ILE A 420 27.78 -3.49 -12.39
C ILE A 420 28.32 -2.28 -13.16
N TYR A 421 28.84 -1.29 -12.45
CA TYR A 421 29.51 -0.13 -13.03
C TYR A 421 30.70 0.27 -12.16
N PRO A 422 31.87 0.59 -12.74
CA PRO A 422 33.05 0.95 -11.96
C PRO A 422 32.81 2.18 -11.06
N GLU A 423 33.34 2.13 -9.83
CA GLU A 423 33.10 3.16 -8.82
C GLU A 423 33.64 4.54 -9.24
N ASN A 424 34.82 4.57 -9.84
CA ASN A 424 35.42 5.79 -10.36
C ASN A 424 34.56 6.42 -11.49
N LEU A 425 34.01 5.59 -12.38
CA LEU A 425 33.14 6.08 -13.45
C LEU A 425 31.78 6.54 -12.91
N ALA A 426 31.26 5.90 -11.86
CA ALA A 426 30.06 6.36 -11.16
C ALA A 426 30.29 7.74 -10.52
N ALA A 427 31.45 7.94 -9.88
CA ALA A 427 31.84 9.22 -9.31
C ALA A 427 31.98 10.31 -10.39
N ASP A 428 32.60 10.00 -11.52
CA ASP A 428 32.71 10.92 -12.67
C ASP A 428 31.32 11.29 -13.23
N MET A 429 30.43 10.31 -13.41
CA MET A 429 29.04 10.57 -13.82
C MET A 429 28.30 11.46 -12.81
N ASN A 430 28.43 11.18 -11.51
CA ASN A 430 27.80 12.00 -10.48
C ASN A 430 28.33 13.43 -10.47
N SER A 431 29.64 13.63 -10.68
CA SER A 431 30.26 14.96 -10.83
C SER A 431 29.77 15.69 -12.09
N MET A 432 29.59 14.99 -13.20
CA MET A 432 29.01 15.58 -14.41
C MET A 432 27.53 15.94 -14.22
N LEU A 433 26.74 15.08 -13.57
CA LEU A 433 25.32 15.30 -13.30
C LEU A 433 25.10 16.44 -12.29
N SER A 434 25.98 16.64 -11.31
CA SER A 434 25.87 17.76 -10.36
C SER A 434 26.01 19.13 -11.02
N ARG A 435 26.52 19.21 -12.26
CA ARG A 435 26.59 20.45 -13.05
C ARG A 435 25.30 20.76 -13.82
N VAL A 436 24.32 19.85 -13.81
CA VAL A 436 23.00 20.04 -14.45
C VAL A 436 22.05 20.84 -13.54
N VAL A 437 22.24 20.77 -12.22
CA VAL A 437 21.36 21.34 -11.19
C VAL A 437 21.81 22.72 -10.73
#